data_AF-A0A820N3R9-F1
#
_entry.id   AF-A0A820N3R9-F1
#
_cell.length_a   1.000
_cell.length_b   1.000
_cell.length_c   1.000
_cell.angle_alpha   90.00
_cell.angle_beta   90.00
_cell.angle_gamma   90.00
#
_symmetry.space_group_name_H-M   'P 1'
#
loop_
_entity.id
_entity.type
_entity.pdbx_description
1 polymer ?
#
loop_
_entity_poly.entity_id
_entity_poly.type
_entity_poly.pdbx_seq_one_letter_code
_entity_poly.pdbx_strand_id
1 'polypeptide(L)'
;ISVECVYGSFENALTHLNRRLIATTSPERICGGGLLKYCLLLTRDYRPYDNGIASWQLEKLMCSRFFIDYADINEQEYKLLAFLSSHFSNDDSAKYRYLLQLRLIIERSTVCLMAHERNLTLTLITQLATDYYYRLYDEYNIYSLMGETTTAEVTVPNSITIDVIYHNEWDEWKSLYTPQKKQIQSQQDN
;
A
#
# COMPACT_ATOMS: atom_id res chain seq x y z
N ILE A 1 -8.90 4.35 35.87
CA ILE A 1 -8.09 4.44 34.63
C ILE A 1 -8.28 5.85 34.08
N SER A 2 -7.22 6.66 34.01
CA SER A 2 -7.22 7.96 33.34
C SER A 2 -6.64 7.81 31.94
N VAL A 3 -7.30 8.37 30.92
CA VAL A 3 -6.84 8.33 29.53
C VAL A 3 -6.42 9.74 29.14
N GLU A 4 -5.19 9.90 28.68
CA GLU A 4 -4.67 11.19 28.20
C GLU A 4 -4.73 11.26 26.66
N CYS A 5 -5.23 12.38 26.14
CA CYS A 5 -5.33 12.63 24.71
C CYS A 5 -4.34 13.70 24.26
N VAL A 6 -3.32 13.30 23.51
CA VAL A 6 -2.28 14.21 22.97
C VAL A 6 -2.76 14.96 21.72
N TYR A 7 -3.92 14.58 21.16
CA TYR A 7 -4.55 15.26 20.02
C TYR A 7 -5.18 16.63 20.40
N GLY A 8 -5.20 16.97 21.70
CA GLY A 8 -5.76 18.21 22.23
C GLY A 8 -7.21 18.05 22.68
N SER A 9 -8.11 17.61 21.79
CA SER A 9 -9.52 17.32 22.14
C SER A 9 -9.79 15.83 22.17
N PHE A 10 -10.14 15.32 23.36
CA PHE A 10 -10.54 13.92 23.55
C PHE A 10 -11.80 13.57 22.75
N GLU A 11 -12.81 14.44 22.74
CA GLU A 11 -14.08 14.21 22.03
C GLU A 11 -13.90 14.12 20.51
N ASN A 12 -13.06 14.99 19.95
CA ASN A 12 -12.73 14.95 18.52
C ASN A 12 -11.92 13.69 18.19
N ALA A 13 -10.94 13.33 19.02
CA ALA A 13 -10.15 12.11 18.83
C ALA A 13 -11.03 10.85 18.90
N LEU A 14 -11.97 10.80 19.84
CA LEU A 14 -12.93 9.70 19.97
C LEU A 14 -13.87 9.64 18.77
N THR A 15 -14.35 10.79 18.28
CA THR A 15 -15.17 10.88 17.08
C THR A 15 -14.41 10.38 15.84
N HIS A 16 -13.15 10.78 15.68
CA HIS A 16 -12.31 10.31 14.59
C HIS A 16 -12.05 8.80 14.68
N LEU A 17 -11.78 8.28 15.87
CA LEU A 17 -11.59 6.85 16.08
C LEU A 17 -12.85 6.05 15.73
N ASN A 18 -14.02 6.46 16.24
CA ASN A 18 -15.30 5.80 15.99
C ASN A 18 -15.69 5.83 14.51
N ARG A 19 -15.34 6.90 13.79
CA ARG A 19 -15.62 7.07 12.36
C ARG A 19 -14.49 6.59 11.44
N ARG A 20 -13.41 6.01 12.00
CA ARG A 20 -12.21 5.59 11.26
C ARG A 20 -11.64 6.71 10.38
N LEU A 21 -11.48 7.89 10.95
CA LEU A 21 -11.00 9.08 10.26
C LEU A 21 -9.52 9.33 10.52
N ILE A 22 -8.77 9.63 9.46
CA ILE A 22 -7.36 10.06 9.54
C ILE A 22 -7.35 11.58 9.59
N ALA A 23 -7.11 12.14 10.76
CA ALA A 23 -6.99 13.57 10.95
C ALA A 23 -5.63 13.92 11.56
N THR A 24 -5.02 15.00 11.08
CA THR A 24 -3.82 15.58 11.69
C THR A 24 -4.05 17.07 11.94
N THR A 25 -3.66 17.54 13.12
CA THR A 25 -3.69 18.97 13.47
C THR A 25 -2.35 19.65 13.18
N SER A 26 -1.30 18.88 12.88
CA SER A 26 0.06 19.37 12.68
C SER A 26 0.73 18.66 11.49
N PRO A 27 0.22 18.85 10.26
CA PRO A 27 0.77 18.25 9.05
C PRO A 27 2.27 18.60 8.84
N GLU A 28 2.71 19.77 9.28
CA GLU A 28 4.10 20.24 9.22
C GLU A 28 5.09 19.43 10.08
N ARG A 29 4.60 18.75 11.12
CA ARG A 29 5.42 17.93 12.02
C ARG A 29 5.54 16.48 11.55
N ILE A 30 5.00 16.16 10.38
CA ILE A 30 5.10 14.82 9.82
C ILE A 30 6.56 14.53 9.40
N CYS A 31 7.11 13.45 9.96
CA CYS A 31 8.36 12.83 9.52
C CYS A 31 8.08 11.73 8.48
N GLY A 32 9.10 11.20 7.83
CA GLY A 32 8.98 10.21 6.75
C GLY A 32 8.18 8.97 7.12
N GLY A 33 8.26 8.51 8.37
CA GLY A 33 7.44 7.40 8.89
C GLY A 33 5.94 7.68 8.93
N GLY A 34 5.51 8.93 8.77
CA GLY A 34 4.11 9.33 8.69
C GLY A 34 3.43 8.80 7.43
N LEU A 35 4.13 8.74 6.30
CA LEU A 35 3.61 8.13 5.07
C LEU A 35 3.29 6.64 5.30
N LEU A 36 4.20 5.92 5.95
CA LEU A 36 4.03 4.49 6.23
C LEU A 36 2.81 4.23 7.12
N LYS A 37 2.65 5.02 8.19
CA LYS A 37 1.48 4.93 9.08
C LYS A 37 0.19 5.33 8.37
N TYR A 38 0.23 6.33 7.49
CA TYR A 38 -0.92 6.75 6.70
C TYR A 38 -1.41 5.61 5.79
N CYS A 39 -0.50 4.98 5.03
CA CYS A 39 -0.83 3.83 4.19
C CYS A 39 -1.37 2.65 5.02
N LEU A 40 -0.84 2.41 6.22
CA LEU A 40 -1.34 1.38 7.15
C LEU A 40 -2.78 1.67 7.62
N LEU A 41 -3.11 2.92 7.87
CA LEU A 41 -4.47 3.31 8.23
C LEU A 41 -5.43 3.11 7.05
N LEU A 42 -5.00 3.45 5.83
CA LEU A 42 -5.80 3.23 4.61
C LEU A 42 -6.10 1.74 4.38
N THR A 43 -5.14 0.83 4.60
CA THR A 43 -5.40 -0.61 4.49
C THR A 43 -6.30 -1.18 5.57
N ARG A 44 -6.54 -0.42 6.65
CA ARG A 44 -7.46 -0.75 7.76
C ARG A 44 -8.81 -0.03 7.66
N ASP A 45 -9.15 0.43 6.45
CA ASP A 45 -10.39 1.14 6.13
C ASP A 45 -10.57 2.48 6.81
N TYR A 46 -9.48 3.11 7.24
CA TYR A 46 -9.56 4.52 7.63
C TYR A 46 -9.66 5.40 6.38
N ARG A 47 -10.28 6.56 6.53
CA ARG A 47 -10.48 7.54 5.46
C ARG A 47 -9.93 8.89 5.88
N PRO A 48 -9.28 9.66 4.99
CA PRO A 48 -8.83 11.01 5.31
C PRO A 48 -10.00 11.88 5.77
N TYR A 49 -9.81 12.60 6.86
CA TYR A 49 -10.76 13.62 7.31
C TYR A 49 -10.45 14.93 6.61
N ASP A 50 -11.45 15.51 5.95
CA ASP A 50 -11.31 16.83 5.36
C ASP A 50 -11.48 17.89 6.45
N ASN A 51 -10.34 18.36 6.97
CA ASN A 51 -10.26 19.44 7.96
C ASN A 51 -9.75 20.75 7.35
N GLY A 52 -10.01 20.97 6.06
CA GLY A 52 -9.53 22.14 5.31
C GLY A 52 -8.21 21.91 4.57
N ILE A 53 -7.60 20.73 4.71
CA ILE A 53 -6.50 20.25 3.86
C ILE A 53 -7.00 19.05 3.09
N ALA A 54 -6.99 19.16 1.76
CA ALA A 54 -7.41 18.05 0.92
C ALA A 54 -6.43 16.87 1.05
N SER A 55 -6.94 15.64 1.01
CA SER A 55 -6.14 14.41 1.17
C SER A 55 -4.91 14.34 0.24
N TRP A 56 -5.05 14.80 -1.01
CA TRP A 56 -3.94 14.85 -1.96
C TRP A 56 -2.81 15.81 -1.55
N GLN A 57 -3.12 16.90 -0.85
CA GLN A 57 -2.11 17.84 -0.34
C GLN A 57 -1.33 17.20 0.80
N LEU A 58 -2.04 16.51 1.70
CA LEU A 58 -1.44 15.77 2.80
C LEU A 58 -0.50 14.67 2.28
N GLU A 59 -0.94 13.93 1.26
CA GLU A 59 -0.12 12.88 0.64
C GLU A 59 1.13 13.45 -0.04
N LYS A 60 1.02 14.56 -0.77
CA LYS A 60 2.19 15.25 -1.35
C LYS A 60 3.21 15.63 -0.27
N LEU A 61 2.72 16.15 0.86
CA LEU A 61 3.57 16.50 2.00
C LEU A 61 4.23 15.26 2.61
N MET A 62 3.47 14.20 2.87
CA MET A 62 3.98 12.94 3.40
C MET A 62 5.03 12.31 2.50
N CYS A 63 4.77 12.26 1.18
CA CYS A 63 5.73 11.79 0.19
C CYS A 63 7.01 12.64 0.22
N SER A 64 6.88 13.97 0.19
CA SER A 64 8.05 14.86 0.24
C SER A 64 8.91 14.61 1.50
N ARG A 65 8.29 14.48 2.69
CA ARG A 65 9.02 14.20 3.94
C ARG A 65 9.62 12.79 3.95
N PHE A 66 8.97 11.80 3.34
CA PHE A 66 9.53 10.46 3.19
C PHE A 66 10.85 10.47 2.39
N PHE A 67 10.87 11.13 1.23
CA PHE A 67 12.08 11.22 0.40
C PHE A 67 13.18 12.09 1.02
N ILE A 68 12.82 13.11 1.80
CA ILE A 68 13.81 13.95 2.50
C ILE A 68 14.42 13.18 3.67
N ASP A 69 13.60 12.51 4.47
CA ASP A 69 14.07 11.82 5.68
C ASP A 69 14.78 10.49 5.34
N TYR A 70 14.42 9.84 4.23
CA TYR A 70 15.02 8.59 3.74
C TYR A 70 15.50 8.75 2.29
N ALA A 71 16.58 9.49 2.10
CA ALA A 71 17.09 9.82 0.77
C ALA A 71 17.74 8.62 0.05
N ASP A 72 18.33 7.69 0.80
CA ASP A 72 19.01 6.51 0.26
C ASP A 72 18.06 5.32 0.06
N ILE A 73 18.20 4.61 -1.07
CA ILE A 73 17.32 3.49 -1.41
C ILE A 73 17.46 2.30 -0.44
N ASN A 74 18.66 2.06 0.10
CA ASN A 74 18.88 0.99 1.07
C ASN A 74 18.28 1.35 2.43
N GLU A 75 18.30 2.64 2.80
CA GLU A 75 17.59 3.11 3.99
C GLU A 75 16.07 2.93 3.84
N GLN A 76 15.53 3.26 2.66
CA GLN A 76 14.11 3.03 2.37
C GLN A 76 13.74 1.55 2.47
N GLU A 77 14.53 0.66 1.87
CA GLU A 77 14.33 -0.79 1.97
C GLU A 77 14.35 -1.27 3.42
N TYR A 78 15.39 -0.90 4.17
CA TYR A 78 15.52 -1.27 5.59
C TYR A 78 14.33 -0.80 6.40
N LYS A 79 13.90 0.46 6.23
CA LYS A 79 12.74 1.02 6.94
C LYS A 79 11.45 0.33 6.56
N LEU A 80 11.25 0.01 5.27
CA LEU A 80 10.08 -0.72 4.80
C LEU A 80 10.02 -2.12 5.38
N LEU A 81 11.11 -2.88 5.31
CA LEU A 81 11.17 -4.24 5.87
C LEU A 81 10.95 -4.24 7.39
N ALA A 82 11.58 -3.32 8.12
CA ALA A 82 11.38 -3.16 9.56
C ALA A 82 9.93 -2.76 9.91
N PHE A 83 9.31 -1.91 9.10
CA PHE A 83 7.91 -1.54 9.27
C PHE A 83 6.98 -2.73 9.05
N LEU A 84 7.22 -3.50 7.97
CA LEU A 84 6.43 -4.67 7.62
C LEU A 84 6.50 -5.76 8.70
N SER A 85 7.71 -6.08 9.18
CA SER A 85 7.91 -7.08 10.24
C SER A 85 7.24 -6.66 11.55
N SER A 86 7.28 -5.37 11.90
CA SER A 86 6.69 -4.86 13.14
C SER A 86 5.16 -4.77 13.11
N HIS A 87 4.51 -4.60 11.96
CA HIS A 87 3.07 -4.30 11.89
C HIS A 87 2.20 -5.41 11.29
N PHE A 88 2.81 -6.32 10.52
CA PHE A 88 2.08 -7.34 9.77
C PHE A 88 2.51 -8.78 10.12
N SER A 89 3.39 -8.96 11.12
CA SER A 89 3.82 -10.29 11.60
C SER A 89 4.17 -11.24 10.43
N ASN A 90 3.57 -12.44 10.36
CA ASN A 90 3.75 -13.39 9.27
C ASN A 90 2.59 -13.38 8.25
N ASP A 91 1.78 -12.31 8.22
CA ASP A 91 0.69 -12.17 7.26
C ASP A 91 1.22 -11.57 5.95
N ASP A 92 1.69 -12.45 5.06
CA ASP A 92 2.26 -12.05 3.77
C ASP A 92 1.21 -11.44 2.82
N SER A 93 -0.08 -11.78 2.98
CA SER A 93 -1.19 -11.20 2.23
C SER A 93 -1.41 -9.74 2.63
N ALA A 94 -1.39 -9.43 3.92
CA ALA A 94 -1.51 -8.06 4.40
C ALA A 94 -0.28 -7.21 4.04
N LYS A 95 0.94 -7.78 4.07
CA LYS A 95 2.16 -7.10 3.60
C LYS A 95 2.06 -6.75 2.12
N TYR A 96 1.63 -7.69 1.29
CA TYR A 96 1.42 -7.48 -0.14
C TYR A 96 0.43 -6.33 -0.41
N ARG A 97 -0.76 -6.39 0.20
CA ARG A 97 -1.78 -5.33 0.07
C ARG A 97 -1.28 -3.96 0.52
N TYR A 98 -0.51 -3.91 1.60
CA TYR A 98 0.09 -2.68 2.09
C TYR A 98 1.11 -2.09 1.11
N LEU A 99 1.97 -2.93 0.52
CA LEU A 99 2.96 -2.47 -0.46
C LEU A 99 2.29 -1.91 -1.71
N LEU A 100 1.19 -2.52 -2.17
CA LEU A 100 0.40 -1.96 -3.27
C LEU A 100 -0.20 -0.60 -2.91
N GLN A 101 -0.77 -0.48 -1.71
CA GLN A 101 -1.32 0.79 -1.24
C GLN A 101 -0.23 1.87 -1.19
N LEU A 102 0.96 1.55 -0.67
CA LEU A 102 2.08 2.49 -0.61
C LEU A 102 2.55 2.90 -2.01
N ARG A 103 2.67 1.94 -2.93
CA ARG A 103 3.04 2.20 -4.34
C ARG A 103 2.06 3.20 -4.98
N LEU A 104 0.76 2.99 -4.82
CA LEU A 104 -0.28 3.85 -5.38
C LEU A 104 -0.19 5.29 -4.84
N ILE A 105 0.03 5.47 -3.54
CA ILE A 105 0.20 6.81 -2.95
C ILE A 105 1.45 7.49 -3.50
N ILE A 106 2.59 6.79 -3.55
CA ILE A 106 3.84 7.36 -4.04
C ILE A 106 3.71 7.73 -5.51
N GLU A 107 3.12 6.87 -6.33
CA GLU A 107 2.92 7.12 -7.76
C GLU A 107 2.06 8.37 -8.02
N ARG A 108 0.92 8.50 -7.32
CA ARG A 108 -0.03 9.59 -7.56
C ARG A 108 0.36 10.93 -6.92
N SER A 109 1.13 10.90 -5.84
CA SER A 109 1.36 12.07 -4.96
C SER A 109 2.79 12.61 -5.01
N THR A 110 3.64 12.11 -5.91
CA THR A 110 4.99 12.66 -6.14
C THR A 110 5.06 13.51 -7.41
N VAL A 111 5.70 14.67 -7.31
CA VAL A 111 5.90 15.58 -8.44
C VAL A 111 7.12 15.14 -9.26
N CYS A 112 7.11 15.39 -10.58
CA CYS A 112 8.13 14.95 -11.54
C CYS A 112 9.56 15.44 -11.26
N LEU A 113 9.78 16.36 -10.33
CA LEU A 113 11.10 16.91 -9.99
C LEU A 113 12.05 15.89 -9.33
N MET A 114 11.54 14.71 -8.92
CA MET A 114 12.32 13.60 -8.35
C MET A 114 11.97 12.27 -9.03
N ALA A 115 11.87 12.29 -10.37
CA ALA A 115 11.38 11.13 -11.12
C ALA A 115 12.31 9.91 -10.97
N HIS A 116 13.62 10.10 -10.83
CA HIS A 116 14.57 9.01 -10.70
C HIS A 116 14.42 8.30 -9.36
N GLU A 117 14.50 9.05 -8.26
CA GLU A 117 14.34 8.56 -6.88
C GLU A 117 12.99 7.90 -6.71
N ARG A 118 11.93 8.53 -7.22
CA ARG A 118 10.58 7.95 -7.25
C ARG A 118 10.58 6.59 -7.95
N ASN A 119 11.16 6.50 -9.15
CA ASN A 119 11.15 5.26 -9.91
C ASN A 119 11.96 4.15 -9.23
N LEU A 120 13.06 4.48 -8.54
CA LEU A 120 13.81 3.54 -7.71
C LEU A 120 12.93 2.99 -6.57
N THR A 121 12.28 3.87 -5.81
CA THR A 121 11.39 3.47 -4.72
C THR A 121 10.19 2.66 -5.21
N LEU A 122 9.57 3.06 -6.32
CA LEU A 122 8.47 2.30 -6.94
C LEU A 122 8.92 0.92 -7.39
N THR A 123 10.14 0.80 -7.93
CA THR A 123 10.73 -0.49 -8.33
C THR A 123 10.98 -1.38 -7.11
N LEU A 124 11.62 -0.83 -6.08
CA LEU A 124 11.85 -1.52 -4.80
C LEU A 124 10.55 -2.07 -4.21
N ILE A 125 9.51 -1.22 -4.09
CA ILE A 125 8.21 -1.64 -3.54
C ILE A 125 7.59 -2.76 -4.38
N THR A 126 7.76 -2.71 -5.71
CA THR A 126 7.24 -3.74 -6.62
C THR A 126 7.96 -5.05 -6.45
N GLN A 127 9.28 -5.02 -6.30
CA GLN A 127 10.08 -6.22 -6.04
C GLN A 127 9.64 -6.88 -4.73
N LEU A 128 9.56 -6.10 -3.64
CA LEU A 128 9.08 -6.61 -2.36
C LEU A 128 7.66 -7.18 -2.45
N ALA A 129 6.74 -6.49 -3.13
CA ALA A 129 5.37 -6.97 -3.29
C ALA A 129 5.33 -8.29 -4.09
N THR A 130 6.13 -8.40 -5.14
CA THR A 130 6.25 -9.60 -5.96
C THR A 130 6.79 -10.77 -5.13
N ASP A 131 7.78 -10.54 -4.27
CA ASP A 131 8.33 -11.58 -3.40
C ASP A 131 7.28 -12.13 -2.41
N TYR A 132 6.44 -11.27 -1.83
CA TYR A 132 5.34 -11.73 -0.97
C TYR A 132 4.24 -12.44 -1.76
N TYR A 133 3.95 -11.98 -2.98
CA TYR A 133 3.00 -12.65 -3.85
C TYR A 133 3.40 -14.09 -4.17
N TYR A 134 4.66 -14.33 -4.53
CA TYR A 134 5.14 -15.68 -4.83
C TYR A 134 5.14 -16.59 -3.60
N ARG A 135 5.46 -16.06 -2.42
CA ARG A 135 5.35 -16.83 -1.16
C ARG A 135 3.92 -17.31 -0.89
N LEU A 136 2.93 -16.44 -1.11
CA LEU A 136 1.51 -16.81 -0.97
C LEU A 136 1.10 -17.88 -1.99
N TYR A 137 1.60 -17.76 -3.22
CA TYR A 137 1.31 -18.72 -4.30
C TYR A 137 1.90 -20.10 -4.01
N ASP A 138 3.14 -20.15 -3.52
CA ASP A 138 3.81 -21.40 -3.13
C ASP A 138 3.10 -22.06 -1.94
N GLU A 139 2.73 -21.28 -0.92
CA GLU A 139 1.98 -21.78 0.24
C GLU A 139 0.64 -22.41 -0.19
N TYR A 140 -0.13 -21.73 -1.04
CA TYR A 140 -1.40 -22.25 -1.58
C TYR A 140 -1.21 -23.55 -2.37
N ASN A 141 -0.19 -23.63 -3.22
CA ASN A 141 0.07 -24.82 -4.02
C ASN A 141 0.48 -26.01 -3.14
N ILE A 142 1.30 -25.78 -2.11
CA ILE A 142 1.68 -26.83 -1.15
C ILE A 142 0.44 -27.37 -0.42
N TYR A 143 -0.46 -26.50 0.06
CA TYR A 143 -1.71 -26.96 0.68
C TYR A 143 -2.63 -27.70 -0.31
N SER A 144 -2.72 -27.25 -1.57
CA SER A 144 -3.50 -27.92 -2.60
C SER A 144 -2.93 -29.29 -2.99
N LEU A 145 -1.61 -29.47 -2.90
CA LEU A 145 -0.92 -30.74 -3.18
C LEU A 145 -0.99 -31.72 -2.00
N MET A 146 -1.12 -31.23 -0.76
CA MET A 146 -1.26 -32.06 0.45
C MET A 146 -2.72 -32.43 0.81
N GLY A 147 -3.71 -31.98 0.03
CA GLY A 147 -5.12 -32.35 0.23
C GLY A 147 -5.42 -33.79 -0.22
N GLU A 148 -5.53 -34.72 0.73
CA GLU A 148 -5.92 -36.11 0.51
C GLU A 148 -7.35 -36.25 -0.07
N THR A 149 -7.48 -37.10 -1.08
CA THR A 149 -8.76 -37.68 -1.53
C THR A 149 -9.35 -38.56 -0.42
N THR A 150 -10.22 -38.01 0.42
CA THR A 150 -11.15 -38.82 1.22
C THR A 150 -12.49 -38.89 0.49
N THR A 151 -12.77 -40.05 -0.10
CA THR A 151 -14.10 -40.41 -0.59
C THR A 151 -15.06 -40.58 0.59
N ALA A 152 -15.65 -39.48 1.03
CA ALA A 152 -16.89 -39.48 1.79
C ALA A 152 -17.89 -38.59 1.06
N GLU A 153 -18.99 -39.19 0.60
CA GLU A 153 -20.13 -38.49 0.04
C GLU A 153 -20.70 -37.52 1.08
N VAL A 154 -20.24 -36.28 1.05
CA VAL A 154 -20.91 -35.15 1.70
C VAL A 154 -21.68 -34.44 0.61
N THR A 155 -23.00 -34.65 0.59
CA THR A 155 -23.93 -33.85 -0.21
C THR A 155 -23.68 -32.37 0.05
N VAL A 156 -23.11 -31.69 -0.94
CA VAL A 156 -22.83 -30.26 -0.93
C VAL A 156 -24.15 -29.50 -1.09
N PRO A 157 -24.68 -28.82 -0.06
CA PRO A 157 -25.77 -27.88 -0.25
C PRO A 157 -25.13 -26.59 -0.75
N ASN A 158 -25.33 -26.31 -2.04
CA ASN A 158 -25.15 -25.02 -2.70
C ASN A 158 -23.84 -24.27 -2.43
N SER A 159 -22.92 -24.36 -3.39
CA SER A 159 -22.13 -23.23 -3.91
C SER A 159 -21.87 -22.11 -2.89
N ILE A 160 -20.93 -22.34 -1.96
CA ILE A 160 -20.16 -21.23 -1.43
C ILE A 160 -19.15 -20.92 -2.53
N THR A 161 -19.55 -20.03 -3.43
CA THR A 161 -18.61 -19.23 -4.19
C THR A 161 -17.63 -18.70 -3.16
N ILE A 162 -16.39 -19.17 -3.19
CA ILE A 162 -15.32 -18.43 -2.54
C ILE A 162 -15.25 -17.17 -3.38
N ASP A 163 -16.00 -16.14 -2.97
CA ASP A 163 -15.70 -14.76 -3.29
C ASP A 163 -14.33 -14.48 -2.66
N VAL A 164 -13.29 -15.07 -3.25
CA VAL A 164 -12.02 -14.38 -3.35
C VAL A 164 -12.44 -13.17 -4.14
N ILE A 165 -12.64 -12.06 -3.43
CA ILE A 165 -12.79 -10.73 -4.01
C ILE A 165 -11.47 -10.43 -4.71
N TYR A 166 -11.22 -11.12 -5.82
CA TYR A 166 -10.57 -10.56 -6.97
C TYR A 166 -11.54 -9.47 -7.42
N HIS A 167 -11.41 -8.30 -6.80
CA HIS A 167 -11.84 -7.10 -7.50
C HIS A 167 -11.00 -7.12 -8.78
N ASN A 168 -11.68 -7.38 -9.91
CA ASN A 168 -11.13 -7.51 -11.25
C ASN A 168 -10.49 -6.22 -11.78
N GLU A 169 -9.94 -5.38 -10.91
CA GLU A 169 -9.21 -4.17 -11.27
C GLU A 169 -7.83 -4.52 -11.85
N TRP A 170 -7.26 -5.69 -11.52
CA TRP A 170 -5.90 -6.05 -11.94
C TRP A 170 -5.71 -6.15 -13.46
N ASP A 171 -6.75 -6.52 -14.22
CA ASP A 171 -6.69 -6.55 -15.69
C ASP A 171 -6.79 -5.16 -16.33
N GLU A 172 -7.41 -4.17 -15.66
CA GLU A 172 -7.37 -2.77 -16.08
C GLU A 172 -5.97 -2.15 -15.87
N TRP A 173 -5.27 -2.49 -14.79
CA TRP A 173 -3.94 -1.94 -14.50
C TRP A 173 -2.83 -2.48 -15.42
N LYS A 174 -2.96 -3.70 -15.97
CA LYS A 174 -2.04 -4.22 -17.01
C LYS A 174 -2.00 -3.34 -18.26
N SER A 175 -3.14 -2.75 -18.62
CA SER A 175 -3.26 -1.84 -19.77
C SER A 175 -2.51 -0.53 -19.55
N LEU A 176 -2.44 -0.03 -18.32
CA LEU A 176 -1.79 1.25 -17.99
C LEU A 176 -0.27 1.13 -17.84
N TYR A 177 0.22 -0.05 -17.47
CA TYR A 177 1.65 -0.30 -17.19
C TYR A 177 2.43 -0.97 -18.32
N THR A 178 1.81 -1.21 -19.48
CA THR A 178 2.54 -1.67 -20.66
C THR A 178 3.28 -0.48 -21.29
N PRO A 179 4.63 -0.46 -21.37
CA PRO A 179 5.35 0.66 -21.96
C PRO A 179 4.97 0.80 -23.44
N GLN A 180 4.34 1.92 -23.81
CA GLN A 180 4.15 2.28 -25.21
C GLN A 180 5.53 2.45 -25.84
N LYS A 181 5.95 1.50 -26.70
CA LYS A 181 7.10 1.67 -27.59
C LYS A 181 6.87 2.93 -28.43
N LYS A 182 7.53 4.03 -28.10
CA LYS A 182 7.64 5.19 -28.99
C LYS A 182 8.29 4.71 -30.29
N GLN A 183 7.54 4.75 -31.39
CA GLN A 183 8.10 4.68 -32.73
C GLN A 183 9.00 5.91 -32.92
N ILE A 184 10.30 5.66 -33.05
CA ILE A 184 11.26 6.65 -33.55
C ILE A 184 11.05 6.68 -35.06
N GLN A 185 10.33 7.69 -35.56
CA GLN A 185 10.28 7.98 -36.99
C GLN A 185 11.53 8.80 -37.32
N SER A 186 12.52 8.17 -37.93
CA SER A 186 13.65 8.84 -38.58
C SER A 186 13.13 9.65 -39.77
N GLN A 187 13.22 10.98 -39.69
CA GLN A 187 13.17 11.84 -40.87
C GLN A 187 14.47 11.65 -41.66
N GLN A 188 14.34 11.03 -42.84
CA GLN A 188 15.30 11.20 -43.93
C GLN A 188 14.82 12.40 -44.73
N ASP A 189 15.51 13.53 -44.57
CA ASP A 189 15.38 14.67 -45.47
C ASP A 189 16.17 14.38 -46.76
N ASN A 190 15.47 14.40 -47.89
CA ASN A 190 15.99 14.66 -49.23
C ASN A 190 15.79 16.14 -49.54
#